data_AF-A0A730R2T9-F1
#
_entry.id   AF-A0A730R2T9-F1
#
_cell.length_a   1.000
_cell.length_b   1.000
_cell.length_c   1.000
_cell.angle_alpha   90.00
_cell.angle_beta   90.00
_cell.angle_gamma   90.00
#
_symmetry.space_group_name_H-M   'P 1'
#
loop_
_entity.id
_entity.type
_entity.pdbx_description
1 polymer ?
#
loop_
_entity_poly.entity_id
_entity_poly.type
_entity_poly.pdbx_seq_one_letter_code
_entity_poly.pdbx_strand_id
1 'polypeptide(L)'
;MNPFKGRHFQRDIILWAVRWYCKYGISYRELQEMLAERGVNVDHSTIYRWVQRYAPEMEKRLRWYWRNPSDLCPWHMDETYVKVNGRWAYLYRAVDSRGRTVDFYLSSRRNSKAAYRFLGKILN
;
A
#
# COMPACT_ATOMS: atom_id res chain seq x y z
N MET A 1 17.23 -15.29 -4.84
CA MET A 1 16.61 -16.10 -3.76
C MET A 1 15.09 -16.15 -3.98
N ASN A 2 14.45 -17.33 -3.94
CA ASN A 2 13.01 -17.45 -4.21
C ASN A 2 12.18 -16.94 -3.01
N PRO A 3 11.37 -15.86 -3.15
CA PRO A 3 10.62 -15.25 -2.04
C PRO A 3 9.45 -16.10 -1.54
N PHE A 4 9.12 -17.18 -2.25
CA PHE A 4 8.06 -18.13 -1.92
C PHE A 4 8.61 -19.49 -1.44
N LYS A 5 9.92 -19.63 -1.25
CA LYS A 5 10.51 -20.88 -0.71
C LYS A 5 9.93 -21.18 0.67
N GLY A 6 9.44 -22.41 0.86
CA GLY A 6 8.87 -22.88 2.14
C GLY A 6 7.44 -22.39 2.42
N ARG A 7 6.70 -21.92 1.41
CA ARG A 7 5.28 -21.57 1.55
C ARG A 7 4.39 -22.77 1.28
N HIS A 8 3.38 -22.95 2.13
CA HIS A 8 2.36 -23.99 2.00
C HIS A 8 1.43 -23.75 0.80
N PHE A 9 1.18 -22.48 0.47
CA PHE A 9 0.30 -22.09 -0.64
C PHE A 9 1.10 -21.73 -1.88
N GLN A 10 0.51 -22.01 -3.05
CA GLN A 10 1.08 -21.64 -4.34
C GLN A 10 1.29 -20.12 -4.43
N ARG A 11 2.37 -19.72 -5.11
CA ARG A 11 2.75 -18.30 -5.27
C ARG A 11 1.62 -17.47 -5.86
N ASP A 12 0.85 -18.03 -6.79
CA ASP A 12 -0.18 -17.31 -7.52
C ASP A 12 -1.34 -16.95 -6.60
N ILE A 13 -1.79 -17.90 -5.77
CA ILE A 13 -2.82 -17.66 -4.74
C ILE A 13 -2.41 -16.53 -3.80
N ILE A 14 -1.16 -16.57 -3.31
CA ILE A 14 -0.62 -15.54 -2.42
C ILE A 14 -0.64 -14.17 -3.11
N LEU A 15 -0.17 -14.09 -4.35
CA LEU A 15 -0.12 -12.85 -5.11
C LEU A 15 -1.52 -12.31 -5.45
N TRP A 16 -2.49 -13.18 -5.76
CA TRP A 16 -3.88 -12.79 -5.98
C TRP A 16 -4.49 -12.16 -4.72
N ALA A 17 -4.33 -12.80 -3.57
CA ALA A 17 -4.85 -12.30 -2.30
C ALA A 17 -4.25 -10.92 -1.95
N VAL A 18 -2.92 -10.78 -2.08
CA VAL A 18 -2.22 -9.51 -1.81
C VAL A 18 -2.66 -8.43 -2.79
N ARG A 19 -2.79 -8.74 -4.09
CA ARG A 19 -3.25 -7.80 -5.10
C ARG A 19 -4.68 -7.33 -4.83
N TRP A 20 -5.60 -8.24 -4.50
CA TRP A 20 -6.99 -7.90 -4.22
C TRP A 20 -7.12 -7.00 -2.99
N TYR A 21 -6.38 -7.30 -1.93
CA TYR A 21 -6.29 -6.43 -0.76
C TYR A 21 -5.85 -5.01 -1.15
N CYS A 22 -4.72 -4.89 -1.85
CA CYS A 22 -4.14 -3.60 -2.20
C CYS A 22 -4.97 -2.79 -3.21
N LYS A 23 -5.70 -3.46 -4.12
CA LYS A 23 -6.42 -2.79 -5.21
C LYS A 23 -7.85 -2.40 -4.84
N TYR A 24 -8.57 -3.26 -4.11
CA TYR A 24 -10.01 -3.14 -3.94
C TYR A 24 -10.43 -2.76 -2.51
N GLY A 25 -9.50 -2.66 -1.55
CA GLY A 25 -9.83 -2.28 -0.18
C GLY A 25 -10.64 -3.33 0.58
N ILE A 26 -10.59 -4.59 0.13
CA ILE A 26 -11.29 -5.72 0.74
C ILE A 26 -10.63 -6.07 2.08
N SER A 27 -11.42 -6.36 3.10
CA SER A 27 -10.90 -6.79 4.40
C SER A 27 -10.28 -8.19 4.35
N TYR A 28 -9.42 -8.51 5.32
CA TYR A 28 -8.81 -9.85 5.39
C TYR A 28 -9.83 -10.97 5.60
N ARG A 29 -10.96 -10.68 6.26
CA ARG A 29 -12.03 -11.67 6.51
C ARG A 29 -12.81 -11.95 5.23
N GLU A 30 -13.20 -10.90 4.51
CA GLU A 30 -13.83 -11.04 3.18
C GLU A 30 -12.89 -11.77 2.21
N LEU A 31 -11.59 -11.48 2.22
CA LEU A 31 -10.64 -12.23 1.39
C LEU A 31 -10.54 -13.71 1.76
N GLN A 32 -10.62 -14.05 3.05
CA GLN A 32 -10.68 -15.44 3.49
C GLN A 32 -11.94 -16.12 2.93
N GLU A 33 -13.11 -15.48 3.02
CA GLU A 33 -14.38 -15.99 2.48
C GLU A 33 -14.29 -16.20 0.96
N MET A 34 -13.82 -15.18 0.23
CA MET A 34 -13.63 -15.25 -1.23
C MET A 34 -12.65 -16.35 -1.68
N LEU A 35 -11.64 -16.66 -0.86
CA LEU A 35 -10.69 -17.74 -1.13
C LEU A 35 -11.32 -19.10 -0.79
N ALA A 36 -12.10 -19.19 0.28
CA ALA A 36 -12.83 -20.39 0.66
C ALA A 36 -13.85 -20.81 -0.41
N GLU A 37 -14.58 -19.84 -1.00
CA GLU A 37 -15.47 -20.06 -2.16
C GLU A 37 -14.75 -20.69 -3.36
N ARG A 38 -13.45 -20.45 -3.50
CA ARG A 38 -12.59 -20.99 -4.57
C ARG A 38 -11.85 -22.27 -4.15
N GLY A 39 -12.23 -22.87 -3.01
CA GLY A 39 -11.63 -24.10 -2.49
C GLY A 39 -10.30 -23.89 -1.76
N VAL A 40 -9.89 -22.65 -1.47
CA VAL A 40 -8.66 -22.34 -0.76
C VAL A 40 -8.97 -21.95 0.68
N ASN A 41 -8.81 -22.89 1.61
CA ASN A 41 -9.00 -22.62 3.03
C ASN A 41 -7.73 -21.98 3.64
N VAL A 42 -7.81 -20.69 3.98
CA VAL A 42 -6.71 -19.93 4.60
C VAL A 42 -7.27 -18.98 5.64
N ASP A 43 -6.62 -18.91 6.80
CA ASP A 43 -7.02 -17.96 7.84
C ASP A 43 -6.63 -16.51 7.48
N HIS A 44 -7.50 -15.56 7.80
CA HIS A 44 -7.32 -14.13 7.57
C HIS A 44 -5.99 -13.58 8.14
N SER A 45 -5.48 -14.13 9.26
CA SER A 45 -4.18 -13.74 9.83
C SER A 45 -3.00 -14.17 8.94
N THR A 46 -3.17 -15.25 8.18
CA THR A 46 -2.18 -15.70 7.19
C THR A 46 -2.15 -14.77 5.99
N ILE A 47 -3.33 -14.33 5.52
CA ILE A 47 -3.44 -13.31 4.46
C ILE A 47 -2.80 -11.99 4.92
N TYR A 48 -3.05 -11.57 6.16
CA TYR A 48 -2.39 -10.40 6.75
C TYR A 48 -0.86 -10.53 6.70
N ARG A 49 -0.29 -11.67 7.11
CA ARG A 49 1.16 -11.92 7.04
C ARG A 49 1.70 -11.90 5.60
N TRP A 50 0.91 -12.35 4.63
CA TRP A 50 1.27 -12.24 3.22
C TRP A 50 1.32 -10.79 2.76
N VAL A 51 0.29 -10.00 3.08
CA VAL A 51 0.26 -8.58 2.71
C VAL A 51 1.45 -7.83 3.32
N GLN A 52 1.71 -8.01 4.61
CA GLN A 52 2.84 -7.35 5.29
C GLN A 52 4.20 -7.69 4.65
N ARG A 53 4.35 -8.91 4.14
CA ARG A 53 5.62 -9.35 3.54
C ARG A 53 5.75 -9.01 2.05
N TYR A 54 4.69 -9.20 1.28
CA TYR A 54 4.76 -9.15 -0.18
C TYR A 54 4.33 -7.80 -0.75
N ALA A 55 3.46 -7.03 -0.07
CA ALA A 55 3.05 -5.72 -0.56
C ALA A 55 4.24 -4.73 -0.68
N PRO A 56 5.16 -4.62 0.31
CA PRO A 56 6.34 -3.75 0.16
C PRO A 56 7.27 -4.18 -0.96
N GLU A 57 7.44 -5.49 -1.17
CA GLU A 57 8.25 -6.04 -2.28
C GLU A 57 7.61 -5.75 -3.64
N MET A 58 6.28 -5.86 -3.74
CA MET A 58 5.53 -5.48 -4.94
C MET A 58 5.68 -3.98 -5.22
N GLU A 59 5.49 -3.13 -4.20
CA GLU A 59 5.68 -1.69 -4.32
C GLU A 59 7.09 -1.35 -4.79
N LYS A 60 8.13 -1.95 -4.19
CA LYS A 60 9.53 -1.72 -4.58
C LYS A 60 9.79 -2.02 -6.06
N ARG A 61 9.20 -3.11 -6.58
CA ARG A 61 9.36 -3.51 -8.00
C ARG A 61 8.50 -2.66 -8.95
N LEU A 62 7.32 -2.25 -8.51
CA LEU A 62 6.38 -1.44 -9.30
C LEU A 62 6.72 0.06 -9.27
N ARG A 63 7.49 0.51 -8.27
CA ARG A 63 7.85 1.93 -8.06
C ARG A 63 8.44 2.56 -9.33
N TRP A 64 9.28 1.85 -10.07
CA TRP A 64 9.87 2.35 -11.33
C TRP A 64 8.82 2.60 -12.43
N TYR A 65 7.78 1.77 -12.51
CA TYR A 65 6.71 1.94 -13.49
C TYR A 65 5.77 3.10 -13.11
N TRP A 66 5.63 3.41 -11.83
CA TRP A 66 4.76 4.48 -11.33
C TRP A 66 5.46 5.82 -11.21
N ARG A 67 6.76 5.84 -10.90
CA ARG A 67 7.63 7.03 -10.88
C ARG A 67 8.13 7.43 -12.27
N ASN A 68 7.31 7.28 -13.30
CA ASN A 68 7.42 8.13 -14.48
C ASN A 68 6.43 9.29 -14.33
N PRO A 69 6.68 10.30 -13.45
CA PRO A 69 6.17 11.60 -13.75
C PRO A 69 6.88 11.98 -15.05
N SER A 70 6.15 12.05 -16.15
CA SER A 70 6.55 13.02 -17.16
C SER A 70 6.78 14.32 -16.38
N ASP A 71 7.99 14.90 -16.44
CA ASP A 71 8.47 16.09 -15.71
C ASP A 71 7.58 17.35 -15.82
N LEU A 72 6.40 17.21 -16.42
CA LEU A 72 5.46 18.23 -16.83
C LEU A 72 4.06 18.08 -16.19
N CYS A 73 3.81 17.04 -15.37
CA CYS A 73 2.49 16.89 -14.73
C CYS A 73 2.42 17.68 -13.42
N PRO A 74 1.55 18.72 -13.31
CA PRO A 74 1.29 19.37 -12.04
C PRO A 74 0.72 18.35 -11.05
N TRP A 75 1.22 18.40 -9.82
CA TRP A 75 0.75 17.59 -8.70
C TRP A 75 0.28 18.51 -7.58
N HIS A 76 -0.69 18.04 -6.81
CA HIS A 76 -1.29 18.75 -5.69
C HIS A 76 -0.95 18.01 -4.40
N MET A 77 -0.66 18.77 -3.35
CA MET A 77 -0.48 18.23 -2.01
C MET A 77 -1.77 18.41 -1.20
N ASP A 78 -2.17 17.37 -0.50
CA ASP A 78 -3.32 17.35 0.40
C ASP A 78 -2.92 16.84 1.79
N GLU A 79 -3.58 17.37 2.83
CA GLU A 79 -3.39 16.99 4.23
C GLU A 79 -4.74 16.53 4.80
N THR A 80 -4.83 15.25 5.18
CA THR A 80 -6.04 14.66 5.79
C THR A 80 -5.70 14.00 7.11
N TYR A 81 -6.62 14.04 8.07
CA TYR A 81 -6.49 13.34 9.35
C TYR A 81 -7.09 11.92 9.25
N VAL A 82 -6.35 10.92 9.73
CA VAL A 82 -6.77 9.51 9.74
C VAL A 82 -6.58 8.90 11.13
N LYS A 83 -7.47 7.99 11.52
CA LYS A 83 -7.39 7.33 12.83
C LYS A 83 -6.64 6.01 12.71
N VAL A 84 -5.45 5.92 13.30
CA VAL A 84 -4.61 4.73 13.30
C VAL A 84 -4.55 4.18 14.72
N ASN A 85 -5.05 2.95 14.91
CA ASN A 85 -5.13 2.30 16.22
C ASN A 85 -5.75 3.20 17.32
N GLY A 86 -6.86 3.85 16.99
CA GLY A 86 -7.56 4.74 17.92
C GLY A 86 -6.97 6.16 18.06
N ARG A 87 -5.78 6.44 17.53
CA ARG A 87 -5.11 7.76 17.61
C ARG A 87 -5.19 8.51 16.29
N TRP A 88 -5.46 9.81 16.36
CA TRP A 88 -5.41 10.67 15.17
C TRP A 88 -3.97 10.86 14.67
N ALA A 89 -3.78 10.71 13.37
CA ALA A 89 -2.54 10.94 12.66
C ALA A 89 -2.81 11.81 11.42
N TYR A 90 -1.81 12.56 10.99
CA TYR A 90 -1.86 13.46 9.85
C TYR A 90 -1.22 12.76 8.65
N LEU A 91 -2.00 12.55 7.60
CA LEU A 91 -1.61 11.96 6.33
C LEU A 91 -1.41 13.07 5.30
N TYR A 92 -0.16 13.27 4.90
CA TYR A 92 0.21 14.10 3.76
C TYR A 92 0.21 13.21 2.52
N ARG A 93 -0.45 13.64 1.46
CA ARG A 93 -0.52 12.90 0.20
C ARG A 93 -0.23 13.85 -0.97
N ALA A 94 0.55 13.38 -1.94
CA ALA A 94 0.74 14.04 -3.21
C ALA A 94 0.00 13.25 -4.29
N VAL A 95 -0.79 13.96 -5.09
CA VAL A 95 -1.63 13.37 -6.12
C VAL A 95 -1.37 14.12 -7.42
N ASP A 96 -1.21 13.41 -8.52
CA ASP A 96 -1.08 14.03 -9.84
C ASP A 96 -2.42 14.56 -10.37
N SER A 97 -2.39 15.31 -11.46
CA SER A 97 -3.58 15.80 -12.15
C SER A 97 -4.54 14.70 -12.64
N ARG A 98 -4.10 13.44 -12.71
CA ARG A 98 -4.90 12.27 -13.10
C ARG A 98 -5.46 11.52 -11.89
N GLY A 99 -5.31 12.04 -10.68
CA GLY A 99 -5.81 11.41 -9.46
C GLY A 99 -4.95 10.24 -8.96
N ARG A 100 -3.74 10.03 -9.52
CA ARG A 100 -2.81 8.98 -9.10
C ARG A 100 -1.98 9.47 -7.92
N THR A 101 -1.92 8.68 -6.86
CA THR A 101 -1.06 8.96 -5.71
C THR A 101 0.41 8.88 -6.12
N VAL A 102 1.13 9.98 -5.96
CA VAL A 102 2.58 10.08 -6.22
C VAL A 102 3.37 9.55 -5.03
N ASP A 103 3.06 10.04 -3.84
CA ASP A 103 3.63 9.58 -2.58
C ASP A 103 2.74 9.99 -1.40
N PHE A 104 3.00 9.41 -0.22
CA PHE A 104 2.34 9.77 1.02
C PHE A 104 3.30 9.73 2.22
N TYR A 105 2.96 10.47 3.26
CA TYR A 105 3.70 10.52 4.52
C TYR A 105 2.73 10.63 5.70
N LEU A 106 2.93 9.77 6.70
CA LEU A 106 2.11 9.75 7.90
C LEU A 106 2.91 10.30 9.09
N SER A 107 2.33 11.26 9.81
CA SER A 107 2.91 11.86 11.02
C SER A 107 1.92 11.83 12.17
N SER A 108 2.39 11.57 13.38
CA SER A 108 1.55 11.66 14.58
C SER A 108 1.23 13.11 14.99
N ARG A 109 1.95 14.10 14.43
CA ARG A 109 1.79 15.52 14.75
C ARG A 109 1.69 16.35 13.48
N ARG A 110 0.84 17.37 13.50
CA ARG A 110 0.80 18.43 12.49
C ARG A 110 1.92 19.43 12.76
N ASN A 111 2.96 19.41 11.93
CA ASN A 111 4.05 20.37 12.04
C ASN A 111 4.72 20.61 10.70
N SER A 112 5.33 21.78 10.55
CA SER A 112 6.03 22.18 9.33
C SER A 112 7.19 21.22 9.01
N LYS A 113 7.85 20.66 10.03
CA LYS A 113 8.95 19.70 9.85
C LYS A 113 8.52 18.43 9.11
N ALA A 114 7.31 17.93 9.38
CA ALA A 114 6.73 16.79 8.69
C ALA A 114 6.43 17.12 7.22
N ALA A 115 5.87 18.31 6.95
CA ALA A 115 5.64 18.79 5.60
C ALA A 115 6.96 18.95 4.82
N TYR A 116 7.99 19.56 5.40
CA TYR A 116 9.32 19.68 4.77
C TYR A 116 9.95 18.33 4.47
N ARG A 117 9.83 17.34 5.38
CA ARG A 117 10.30 15.98 5.13
C ARG A 117 9.56 15.31 3.98
N PHE A 118 8.25 15.54 3.87
CA PHE A 118 7.46 14.99 2.78
C PHE A 118 7.82 15.63 1.43
N LEU A 119 7.92 16.96 1.37
CA LEU A 119 8.35 17.69 0.18
C LEU A 119 9.76 17.28 -0.25
N GLY A 120 10.69 17.15 0.71
CA GLY A 120 12.05 16.66 0.44
C GLY A 120 12.12 15.20 -0.03
N LYS A 121 11.09 14.38 0.20
CA LYS A 121 10.99 13.01 -0.34
C LYS A 121 10.48 12.98 -1.78
N ILE A 122 9.68 13.97 -2.16
CA ILE A 122 9.05 14.08 -3.49
C ILE A 122 9.96 14.81 -4.47
N LEU A 123 10.65 15.86 -4.01
CA LEU A 123 11.49 16.72 -4.84
C LEU A 123 12.93 16.18 -5.04
N ASN A 124 13.34 15.17 -4.28
CA ASN A 124 14.62 14.47 -4.42
C ASN A 124 14.41 13.06 -5.00
#